data_AF-A0A845XR26-F1
#
_entry.id   AF-A0A845XR26-F1
#
_cell.length_a   1.000
_cell.length_b   1.000
_cell.length_c   1.000
_cell.angle_alpha   90.00
_cell.angle_beta   90.00
_cell.angle_gamma   90.00
#
_symmetry.space_group_name_H-M   'P 1'
#
loop_
_entity.id
_entity.type
_entity.pdbx_description
1 polymer ?
#
loop_
_entity_poly.entity_id
_entity_poly.type
_entity_poly.pdbx_seq_one_letter_code
_entity_poly.pdbx_strand_id
1 'polypeptide(L)'
;MLTTTIINYQTNELQEKTLKPATGIQGEYLIGRHPSCDLVLDSPVVSRVHGRILCIRGQCFFTDLGSTDGSRINNEEVDVNQNWLLKEDDIIRIGEFVLLVKDLQLYGSNQEANLVDGNSPGIKQWTKGEITVRCVQVINETDDVKTFRFVAEPPILFSYKPGQFVTLDLEIDGKPVKRSYS
;
A
#
# COMPACT_ATOMS: atom_id res chain seq x y z
N MET A 1 -9.23 -4.37 -9.24
CA MET A 1 -10.03 -3.18 -8.97
C MET A 1 -10.65 -3.44 -7.61
N LEU A 2 -10.33 -2.59 -6.62
CA LEU A 2 -10.92 -2.71 -5.30
C LEU A 2 -11.98 -1.61 -5.16
N THR A 3 -13.23 -1.99 -4.91
CA THR A 3 -14.30 -1.04 -4.59
C THR A 3 -14.51 -1.02 -3.08
N THR A 4 -14.54 0.19 -2.52
CA THR A 4 -14.82 0.40 -1.10
C THR A 4 -15.88 1.47 -0.91
N THR A 5 -16.75 1.26 0.07
CA THR A 5 -17.63 2.31 0.60
C THR A 5 -16.94 2.95 1.80
N ILE A 6 -16.74 4.25 1.72
CA ILE A 6 -16.13 5.09 2.75
C ILE A 6 -17.27 5.77 3.50
N ILE A 7 -17.26 5.69 4.81
CA ILE A 7 -18.22 6.35 5.70
C ILE A 7 -17.42 7.19 6.68
N ASN A 8 -17.66 8.49 6.72
CA ASN A 8 -17.22 9.35 7.82
C ASN A 8 -18.34 9.40 8.86
N TYR A 9 -18.15 8.80 10.04
CA TYR A 9 -19.23 8.73 11.03
C TYR A 9 -19.44 10.05 11.79
N GLN A 10 -18.52 11.02 11.68
CA GLN A 10 -18.71 12.34 12.27
C GLN A 10 -19.60 13.23 11.39
N THR A 11 -19.41 13.17 10.06
CA THR A 11 -20.19 13.94 9.10
C THR A 11 -21.42 13.19 8.57
N ASN A 12 -21.48 11.87 8.78
CA ASN A 12 -22.41 10.94 8.14
C ASN A 12 -22.33 10.96 6.60
N GLU A 13 -21.20 11.40 6.04
CA GLU A 13 -20.96 11.35 4.61
C GLU A 13 -20.60 9.93 4.18
N LEU A 14 -21.19 9.52 3.06
CA LEU A 14 -20.95 8.24 2.44
C LEU A 14 -20.46 8.46 1.01
N GLN A 15 -19.34 7.83 0.67
CA GLN A 15 -18.78 7.86 -0.66
C GLN A 15 -18.39 6.46 -1.11
N GLU A 16 -18.74 6.10 -2.33
CA GLU A 16 -18.19 4.92 -2.99
C GLU A 16 -16.95 5.32 -3.79
N LYS A 17 -15.86 4.57 -3.62
CA LYS A 17 -14.63 4.80 -4.37
C LYS A 17 -14.07 3.51 -4.88
N THR A 18 -13.74 3.52 -6.16
CA THR A 18 -13.03 2.42 -6.79
C THR A 18 -11.57 2.76 -6.99
N LEU A 19 -10.71 1.96 -6.39
CA LEU A 19 -9.26 2.01 -6.53
C LEU A 19 -8.85 1.26 -7.81
N LYS A 20 -8.37 2.02 -8.80
CA LYS A 20 -7.85 1.54 -10.09
C LYS A 20 -6.32 1.69 -10.11
N PRO A 21 -5.54 0.65 -10.48
CA PRO A 21 -4.09 0.78 -10.55
C PRO A 21 -3.74 1.84 -11.59
N ALA A 22 -2.97 2.87 -11.21
CA ALA A 22 -2.56 3.93 -12.13
C ALA A 22 -1.64 3.42 -13.26
N THR A 23 -0.95 2.31 -13.03
CA THR A 23 -0.03 1.68 -13.97
C THR A 23 -0.22 0.17 -13.90
N GLY A 24 -0.40 -0.49 -15.04
CA GLY A 24 -0.77 -1.91 -15.19
C GLY A 24 0.22 -2.97 -14.67
N ILE A 25 0.98 -2.68 -13.61
CA ILE A 25 1.87 -3.59 -12.89
C ILE A 25 1.59 -3.36 -11.40
N GLN A 26 0.86 -4.27 -10.76
CA GLN A 26 0.49 -4.25 -9.33
C GLN A 26 -0.39 -3.07 -8.89
N GLY A 27 -1.46 -3.36 -8.13
CA GLY A 27 -2.34 -2.32 -7.57
C GLY A 27 -1.92 -1.98 -6.15
N GLU A 28 -0.93 -1.10 -5.96
CA GLU A 28 -0.61 -0.56 -4.64
C GLU A 28 -1.26 0.82 -4.46
N TYR A 29 -2.21 0.93 -3.52
CA TYR A 29 -2.99 2.13 -3.24
C TYR A 29 -2.61 2.70 -1.88
N LEU A 30 -2.25 3.96 -1.81
CA LEU A 30 -2.01 4.66 -0.56
C LEU A 30 -3.31 5.22 0.02
N ILE A 31 -3.41 5.14 1.34
CA ILE A 31 -4.50 5.70 2.12
C ILE A 31 -3.88 6.69 3.12
N GLY A 32 -4.43 7.90 3.21
CA GLY A 32 -3.94 8.92 4.13
C GLY A 32 -4.59 10.27 3.91
N ARG A 33 -4.28 11.27 4.74
CA ARG A 33 -4.83 12.63 4.58
C ARG A 33 -4.14 13.46 3.50
N HIS A 34 -2.95 13.06 3.06
CA HIS A 34 -2.21 13.85 2.08
C HIS A 34 -2.86 13.72 0.69
N PRO A 35 -2.99 14.81 -0.09
CA PRO A 35 -3.62 14.78 -1.42
C PRO A 35 -2.95 13.85 -2.44
N SER A 36 -1.73 13.39 -2.14
CA SER A 36 -0.99 12.47 -2.99
C SER A 36 -1.36 11.00 -2.79
N CYS A 37 -2.26 10.68 -1.86
CA CYS A 37 -2.78 9.33 -1.65
C CYS A 37 -3.89 9.00 -2.67
N ASP A 38 -3.97 7.73 -3.08
CA ASP A 38 -5.03 7.23 -3.95
C ASP A 38 -6.42 7.35 -3.27
N LEU A 39 -6.45 7.09 -1.97
CA LEU A 39 -7.58 7.34 -1.09
C LEU A 39 -7.24 8.41 -0.06
N VAL A 40 -7.71 9.63 -0.32
CA VAL A 40 -7.60 10.76 0.60
C VAL A 40 -8.69 10.69 1.65
N LEU A 41 -8.30 10.63 2.92
CA LEU A 41 -9.17 10.73 4.09
C LEU A 41 -8.77 12.01 4.85
N ASP A 42 -9.45 13.13 4.55
CA ASP A 42 -9.04 14.45 5.02
C ASP A 42 -9.42 14.66 6.49
N SER A 43 -8.45 14.44 7.37
CA SER A 43 -8.63 14.57 8.81
C SER A 43 -7.30 14.66 9.55
N PRO A 44 -7.21 15.45 10.63
CA PRO A 44 -5.97 15.61 11.39
C PRO A 44 -5.49 14.33 12.09
N VAL A 45 -6.39 13.40 12.44
CA VAL A 45 -6.03 12.10 13.07
C VAL A 45 -5.57 11.06 12.05
N VAL A 46 -5.80 11.31 10.77
CA VAL A 46 -5.27 10.45 9.71
C VAL A 46 -3.84 10.90 9.39
N SER A 47 -2.87 9.99 9.47
CA SER A 47 -1.49 10.29 9.04
C SER A 47 -1.42 10.68 7.56
N ARG A 48 -0.42 11.49 7.17
CA ARG A 48 -0.24 11.96 5.77
C ARG A 48 -0.29 10.79 4.79
N VAL A 49 0.46 9.75 5.12
CA VAL A 49 0.38 8.41 4.53
C VAL A 49 0.13 7.46 5.71
N HIS A 50 -1.09 6.95 5.84
CA HIS A 50 -1.54 6.16 6.99
C HIS A 50 -1.35 4.67 6.76
N GLY A 51 -1.75 4.19 5.59
CA GLY A 51 -1.67 2.79 5.23
C GLY A 51 -1.64 2.60 3.73
N ARG A 52 -1.59 1.33 3.31
CA ARG A 52 -1.71 0.96 1.91
C ARG A 52 -2.59 -0.27 1.73
N ILE A 53 -3.12 -0.40 0.53
CA ILE A 53 -3.71 -1.64 0.03
C ILE A 53 -2.88 -2.13 -1.15
N LEU A 54 -2.35 -3.34 -1.04
CA LEU A 54 -1.56 -3.99 -2.07
C LEU A 54 -2.34 -5.14 -2.68
N CYS A 55 -2.72 -5.02 -3.95
CA CYS A 55 -3.41 -6.07 -4.71
C CYS A 55 -2.44 -6.75 -5.70
N ILE A 56 -2.14 -8.03 -5.44
CA ILE A 56 -1.22 -8.86 -6.23
C ILE A 56 -1.83 -10.25 -6.39
N ARG A 57 -1.81 -10.81 -7.62
CA ARG A 57 -2.30 -12.17 -7.93
C ARG A 57 -3.71 -12.46 -7.37
N GLY A 58 -4.57 -11.45 -7.40
CA GLY A 58 -5.95 -11.56 -6.94
C GLY A 58 -6.18 -11.54 -5.44
N GLN A 59 -5.14 -11.30 -4.66
CA GLN A 59 -5.25 -11.07 -3.22
C GLN A 59 -4.92 -9.61 -2.93
N CYS A 60 -5.72 -8.99 -2.06
CA CYS A 60 -5.45 -7.65 -1.57
C CYS A 60 -5.07 -7.68 -0.10
N PHE A 61 -4.08 -6.88 0.27
CA PHE A 61 -3.55 -6.82 1.62
C PHE A 61 -3.59 -5.38 2.10
N PHE A 62 -4.11 -5.15 3.31
CA PHE A 62 -3.94 -3.88 3.99
C PHE A 62 -2.65 -3.90 4.83
N THR A 63 -1.94 -2.78 4.89
CA THR A 63 -0.79 -2.58 5.78
C THR A 63 -0.91 -1.20 6.42
N ASP A 64 -0.86 -1.12 7.75
CA ASP A 64 -0.62 0.15 8.45
C ASP A 64 0.86 0.51 8.32
N LEU A 65 1.17 1.75 7.91
CA LEU A 65 2.54 2.18 7.58
C LEU A 65 3.22 2.94 8.73
N GLY A 66 2.80 2.69 9.97
CA GLY A 66 3.31 3.37 11.16
C GLY A 66 2.53 4.65 11.43
N SER A 67 1.21 4.57 11.28
CA SER A 67 0.32 5.68 11.57
C SER A 67 0.35 6.04 13.06
N THR A 68 0.06 7.30 13.38
CA THR A 68 0.05 7.79 14.77
C THR A 68 -1.08 7.16 15.60
N ASP A 69 -2.28 7.02 15.01
CA ASP A 69 -3.48 6.55 15.72
C ASP A 69 -3.83 5.08 15.45
N GLY A 70 -3.05 4.40 14.62
CA GLY A 70 -3.26 3.01 14.24
C GLY A 70 -4.45 2.78 13.30
N SER A 71 -4.56 1.53 12.85
CA SER A 71 -5.65 1.03 12.04
C SER A 71 -6.32 -0.17 12.72
N ARG A 72 -7.62 -0.38 12.49
CA ARG A 72 -8.34 -1.58 12.94
C ARG A 72 -9.03 -2.28 11.79
N ILE A 73 -9.04 -3.61 11.78
CA ILE A 73 -9.83 -4.42 10.84
C ILE A 73 -10.73 -5.35 11.64
N ASN A 74 -12.04 -5.31 11.37
CA ASN A 74 -13.04 -6.13 12.08
C ASN A 74 -12.96 -5.99 13.62
N ASN A 75 -12.67 -4.76 14.08
CA ASN A 75 -12.42 -4.36 15.47
C ASN A 75 -11.12 -4.88 16.11
N GLU A 76 -10.26 -5.59 15.38
CA GLU A 76 -8.91 -5.97 15.83
C GLU A 76 -7.88 -4.93 15.41
N GLU A 77 -6.89 -4.64 16.26
CA GLU A 77 -5.80 -3.73 15.92
C GLU A 77 -4.84 -4.38 14.92
N VAL A 78 -4.44 -3.60 13.90
CA VAL A 78 -3.50 -4.06 12.87
C VAL A 78 -2.08 -3.75 13.30
N ASP A 79 -1.22 -4.77 13.28
CA ASP A 79 0.20 -4.60 13.50
C ASP A 79 0.84 -3.71 12.41
N VAL A 80 1.63 -2.73 12.86
CA VAL A 80 2.37 -1.83 11.98
C VAL A 80 3.31 -2.63 11.07
N ASN A 81 3.33 -2.28 9.77
CA ASN A 81 4.13 -2.90 8.72
C ASN A 81 3.84 -4.40 8.48
N GLN A 82 2.70 -4.92 8.96
CA GLN A 82 2.24 -6.28 8.71
C GLN A 82 1.10 -6.31 7.69
N ASN A 83 1.13 -7.30 6.79
CA ASN A 83 0.08 -7.48 5.80
C ASN A 83 -1.11 -8.22 6.41
N TRP A 84 -2.27 -7.57 6.38
CA TRP A 84 -3.55 -8.17 6.65
C TRP A 84 -4.21 -8.58 5.34
N LEU A 85 -4.49 -9.88 5.14
CA LEU A 85 -5.21 -10.36 3.95
C LEU A 85 -6.67 -9.91 4.03
N LEU A 86 -7.08 -9.02 3.13
CA LEU A 86 -8.44 -8.51 3.06
C LEU A 86 -9.38 -9.54 2.43
N LYS A 87 -10.59 -9.60 2.98
CA LYS A 87 -11.74 -10.34 2.45
C LYS A 87 -12.86 -9.36 2.12
N GLU A 88 -13.79 -9.81 1.29
CA GLU A 88 -15.05 -9.10 1.09
C GLU A 88 -15.77 -8.93 2.44
N ASP A 89 -16.42 -7.79 2.61
CA ASP A 89 -17.08 -7.32 3.83
C ASP A 89 -16.17 -7.00 5.02
N ASP A 90 -14.84 -7.10 4.88
CA ASP A 90 -13.92 -6.60 5.91
C ASP A 90 -14.14 -5.10 6.14
N ILE A 91 -14.12 -4.71 7.42
CA ILE A 91 -14.32 -3.34 7.86
C ILE A 91 -12.99 -2.78 8.35
N ILE A 92 -12.41 -1.85 7.61
CA ILE A 92 -11.20 -1.13 8.00
C ILE A 92 -11.61 0.18 8.67
N ARG A 93 -11.10 0.45 9.87
CA ARG A 93 -11.31 1.72 10.59
C ARG A 93 -9.99 2.47 10.68
N ILE A 94 -10.05 3.75 10.28
CA ILE A 94 -8.94 4.69 10.27
C ILE A 94 -9.47 6.03 10.78
N GLY A 95 -9.13 6.43 12.01
CA GLY A 95 -9.71 7.63 12.63
C GLY A 95 -11.25 7.58 12.64
N GLU A 96 -11.88 8.60 12.07
CA GLU A 96 -13.33 8.66 11.90
C GLU A 96 -13.90 7.99 10.64
N PHE A 97 -13.04 7.37 9.84
CA PHE A 97 -13.43 6.73 8.60
C PHE A 97 -13.61 5.23 8.78
N VAL A 98 -14.66 4.72 8.15
CA VAL A 98 -14.95 3.29 8.00
C VAL A 98 -14.93 2.96 6.51
N LEU A 99 -14.07 2.03 6.13
CA LEU A 99 -13.95 1.54 4.77
C LEU A 99 -14.51 0.11 4.75
N LEU A 100 -15.63 -0.08 4.06
CA LEU A 100 -16.21 -1.39 3.82
C LEU A 100 -15.65 -1.94 2.50
N VAL A 101 -15.00 -3.10 2.54
CA VAL A 101 -14.49 -3.80 1.36
C VAL A 101 -15.68 -4.47 0.67
N LYS A 102 -16.01 -4.06 -0.56
CA LYS A 102 -17.18 -4.61 -1.29
C LYS A 102 -16.86 -5.47 -2.49
N ASP A 103 -15.75 -5.19 -3.18
CA ASP A 103 -15.47 -5.91 -4.42
C ASP A 103 -13.97 -5.98 -4.66
N LEU A 104 -13.46 -7.20 -4.82
CA LEU A 104 -12.06 -7.53 -5.06
C LEU A 104 -11.89 -8.07 -6.49
N GLN A 105 -12.34 -7.34 -7.51
CA GLN A 105 -12.25 -7.78 -8.92
C GLN A 105 -10.79 -7.81 -9.42
N LEU A 106 -10.47 -8.82 -10.21
CA LEU A 106 -9.16 -9.02 -10.83
C LEU A 106 -8.94 -8.07 -12.01
N TYR A 107 -7.81 -7.35 -12.04
CA TYR A 107 -7.29 -6.85 -13.32
C TYR A 107 -6.63 -8.05 -14.02
N GLY A 108 -7.24 -8.54 -15.11
CA GLY A 108 -6.60 -9.46 -16.04
C GLY A 108 -7.17 -10.87 -16.18
N SER A 109 -8.45 -11.13 -15.91
CA SER A 109 -9.09 -12.37 -16.37
C SER A 109 -9.51 -12.25 -17.83
N ASN A 110 -8.55 -12.27 -18.76
CA ASN A 110 -8.83 -12.70 -20.13
C ASN A 110 -7.76 -13.72 -20.55
N GLN A 111 -8.16 -14.97 -20.35
CA GLN A 111 -7.72 -16.24 -20.96
C GLN A 111 -6.39 -16.88 -20.53
N GLU A 112 -6.54 -18.17 -20.18
CA GLU A 112 -5.55 -19.23 -19.89
C GLU A 112 -4.87 -19.29 -18.51
N ALA A 113 -5.46 -20.10 -17.60
CA ALA A 113 -4.75 -21.14 -16.85
C ALA A 113 -5.75 -22.09 -16.14
N ASN A 114 -6.15 -23.15 -16.86
CA ASN A 114 -6.44 -24.41 -16.19
C ASN A 114 -5.13 -24.96 -15.60
N LEU A 115 -5.24 -25.64 -14.45
CA LEU A 115 -4.18 -26.22 -13.60
C LEU A 115 -3.44 -25.19 -12.73
N VAL A 116 -3.55 -25.27 -11.39
CA VAL A 116 -2.52 -25.79 -10.46
C VAL A 116 -3.10 -25.96 -9.04
N ASP A 117 -2.74 -27.09 -8.45
CA ASP A 117 -2.92 -27.60 -7.08
C ASP A 117 -2.78 -26.61 -5.91
N GLY A 118 -3.34 -27.05 -4.78
CA GLY A 118 -3.35 -26.39 -3.47
C GLY A 118 -1.98 -26.21 -2.80
N ASN A 119 -1.10 -25.43 -3.43
CA ASN A 119 0.14 -24.97 -2.84
C ASN A 119 0.38 -23.51 -3.25
N SER A 120 -0.47 -22.59 -2.77
CA SER A 120 -0.29 -21.15 -2.96
C SER A 120 1.07 -20.74 -2.39
N PRO A 121 2.08 -20.40 -3.22
CA PRO A 121 3.33 -19.89 -2.70
C PRO A 121 3.01 -18.51 -2.15
N GLY A 122 3.07 -18.35 -0.83
CA GLY A 122 2.94 -17.04 -0.18
C GLY A 122 3.82 -16.00 -0.91
N ILE A 123 3.39 -14.74 -0.89
CA ILE A 123 4.14 -13.67 -1.55
C ILE A 123 5.59 -13.72 -1.08
N LYS A 124 6.52 -13.80 -2.04
CA LYS A 124 7.94 -13.84 -1.73
C LYS A 124 8.31 -12.52 -1.03
N GLN A 125 8.82 -12.62 0.19
CA GLN A 125 9.34 -11.50 0.93
C GLN A 125 10.84 -11.39 0.68
N TRP A 126 11.29 -10.22 0.25
CA TRP A 126 12.70 -9.88 0.22
C TRP A 126 13.22 -9.79 1.66
N THR A 127 14.26 -10.55 1.93
CA THR A 127 14.93 -10.59 3.25
C THR A 127 16.38 -10.15 3.16
N LYS A 128 17.04 -10.37 2.01
CA LYS A 128 18.44 -9.99 1.76
C LYS A 128 18.74 -9.91 0.26
N GLY A 129 19.83 -9.24 -0.08
CA GLY A 129 20.34 -9.11 -1.45
C GLY A 129 19.86 -7.83 -2.13
N GLU A 130 20.03 -7.73 -3.44
CA GLU A 130 19.63 -6.54 -4.20
C GLU A 130 18.29 -6.78 -4.90
N ILE A 131 17.45 -5.76 -4.92
CA ILE A 131 16.23 -5.73 -5.73
C ILE A 131 16.21 -4.45 -6.55
N THR A 132 15.72 -4.55 -7.78
CA THR A 132 15.41 -3.36 -8.57
C THR A 132 14.09 -2.80 -8.09
N VAL A 133 14.07 -1.49 -7.89
CA VAL A 133 12.85 -0.77 -7.57
C VAL A 133 12.63 0.36 -8.57
N ARG A 134 11.37 0.59 -8.90
CA ARG A 134 10.94 1.72 -9.73
C ARG A 134 10.40 2.82 -8.84
N CYS A 135 10.91 4.04 -8.99
CA CYS A 135 10.31 5.21 -8.36
C CYS A 135 8.95 5.47 -9.01
N VAL A 136 7.88 5.39 -8.24
CA VAL A 136 6.50 5.59 -8.73
C VAL A 136 5.93 6.94 -8.30
N GLN A 137 6.55 7.58 -7.32
CA GLN A 137 6.05 8.84 -6.77
C GLN A 137 7.16 9.64 -6.09
N VAL A 138 7.06 10.96 -6.23
CA VAL A 138 7.88 11.93 -5.50
C VAL A 138 6.92 12.92 -4.84
N ILE A 139 7.04 13.08 -3.53
CA ILE A 139 6.23 13.99 -2.71
C ILE A 139 7.14 15.09 -2.20
N ASN A 140 6.73 16.35 -2.34
CA ASN A 140 7.42 17.48 -1.74
C ASN A 140 6.92 17.65 -0.30
N GLU A 141 7.79 17.47 0.69
CA GLU A 141 7.43 17.62 2.12
C GLU A 141 7.73 19.05 2.60
N THR A 142 8.91 19.55 2.27
CA THR A 142 9.40 20.93 2.51
C THR A 142 10.23 21.38 1.30
N ASP A 143 10.74 22.62 1.32
CA ASP A 143 11.60 23.14 0.25
C ASP A 143 12.88 22.31 0.06
N ASP A 144 13.36 21.65 1.12
CA ASP A 144 14.58 20.84 1.15
C ASP A 144 14.36 19.33 1.36
N VAL A 145 13.13 18.87 1.63
CA VAL A 145 12.81 17.45 1.87
C VAL A 145 11.81 16.93 0.84
N LYS A 146 12.13 15.76 0.26
CA LYS A 146 11.23 15.00 -0.60
C LYS A 146 11.10 13.56 -0.12
N THR A 147 9.91 13.01 -0.23
CA THR A 147 9.63 11.59 -0.02
C THR A 147 9.55 10.89 -1.37
N PHE A 148 10.31 9.81 -1.55
CA PHE A 148 10.28 8.97 -2.75
C PHE A 148 9.57 7.67 -2.44
N ARG A 149 8.71 7.21 -3.35
CA ARG A 149 8.06 5.91 -3.24
C ARG A 149 8.56 4.97 -4.31
N PHE A 150 8.89 3.77 -3.89
CA PHE A 150 9.45 2.73 -4.72
C PHE A 150 8.56 1.50 -4.71
N VAL A 151 8.41 0.86 -5.87
CA VAL A 151 7.81 -0.49 -5.99
C VAL A 151 8.86 -1.45 -6.54
N ALA A 152 8.87 -2.68 -6.05
CA ALA A 152 9.82 -3.69 -6.53
C ALA A 152 9.42 -4.19 -7.92
N GLU A 153 10.42 -4.37 -8.77
CA GLU A 153 10.28 -4.93 -10.10
C GLU A 153 11.32 -6.06 -10.27
N PRO A 154 10.91 -7.35 -10.27
CA PRO A 154 9.54 -7.88 -10.24
C PRO A 154 8.83 -7.76 -8.87
N PRO A 155 7.49 -7.97 -8.83
CA PRO A 155 6.65 -7.96 -7.63
C PRO A 155 7.18 -8.75 -6.42
N ILE A 156 7.76 -8.06 -5.43
CA ILE A 156 8.26 -8.66 -4.18
C ILE A 156 7.91 -7.74 -3.00
N LEU A 157 7.56 -8.33 -1.85
CA LEU A 157 7.37 -7.56 -0.63
C LEU A 157 8.72 -7.20 -0.01
N PHE A 158 8.93 -5.94 0.29
CA PHE A 158 10.03 -5.49 1.13
C PHE A 158 9.46 -4.52 2.16
N SER A 159 9.87 -4.69 3.41
CA SER A 159 9.52 -3.79 4.50
C SER A 159 10.80 -3.44 5.23
N TYR A 160 10.92 -2.16 5.56
CA TYR A 160 11.99 -1.66 6.41
C TYR A 160 11.56 -1.78 7.87
N LYS A 161 12.37 -2.40 8.71
CA LYS A 161 12.16 -2.50 10.16
C LYS A 161 13.18 -1.63 10.90
N PRO A 162 12.83 -1.05 12.07
CA PRO A 162 13.78 -0.31 12.90
C PRO A 162 15.07 -1.12 13.16
N GLY A 163 16.21 -0.46 13.01
CA GLY A 163 17.54 -1.08 13.17
C GLY A 163 18.09 -1.79 11.92
N GLN A 164 17.38 -1.73 10.80
CA GLN A 164 17.92 -2.14 9.50
C GLN A 164 18.70 -0.98 8.86
N PHE A 165 19.22 -1.19 7.65
CA PHE A 165 19.61 -0.10 6.77
C PHE A 165 19.29 -0.51 5.34
N VAL A 166 18.92 0.46 4.51
CA VAL A 166 18.73 0.28 3.06
C VAL A 166 19.78 1.11 2.34
N THR A 167 20.42 0.54 1.32
CA THR A 167 21.32 1.30 0.45
C THR A 167 20.65 1.49 -0.90
N LEU A 168 20.47 2.74 -1.29
CA LEU A 168 20.06 3.09 -2.64
C LEU A 168 21.32 3.18 -3.50
N ASP A 169 21.38 2.35 -4.53
CA ASP A 169 22.38 2.40 -5.60
C ASP A 169 21.71 3.05 -6.82
N LEU A 170 22.06 4.31 -7.07
CA LEU A 170 21.40 5.17 -8.06
C LEU A 170 22.42 5.67 -9.08
N GLU A 171 21.96 5.95 -10.29
CA GLU A 171 22.72 6.72 -11.26
C GLU A 171 22.13 8.14 -11.32
N ILE A 172 22.95 9.15 -11.02
CA ILE A 172 22.56 10.56 -11.05
C ILE A 172 23.55 11.29 -11.94
N ASP A 173 23.04 11.95 -12.99
CA ASP A 173 23.85 12.65 -14.00
C ASP A 173 24.98 11.78 -14.59
N GLY A 174 24.68 10.50 -14.83
CA GLY A 174 25.63 9.52 -15.36
C GLY A 174 26.71 9.05 -14.38
N LYS A 175 26.57 9.39 -13.08
CA LYS A 175 27.51 8.98 -12.02
C LYS A 175 26.83 8.06 -11.02
N PRO A 176 27.49 6.96 -10.60
CA PRO A 176 26.97 6.10 -9.57
C PRO A 176 27.00 6.81 -8.21
N VAL A 177 25.87 6.81 -7.51
CA VAL A 177 25.67 7.36 -6.18
C VAL A 177 25.11 6.27 -5.28
N LYS A 178 25.89 5.88 -4.26
CA LYS A 178 25.44 4.98 -3.21
C LYS A 178 25.21 5.73 -1.91
N ARG A 179 24.02 5.60 -1.34
CA ARG A 179 23.65 6.20 -0.05
C ARG A 179 22.88 5.22 0.80
N SER A 180 23.33 5.06 2.04
CA SER A 180 22.68 4.21 3.03
C SER A 180 21.79 5.05 3.93
N TYR A 181 20.61 4.51 4.24
CA TYR A 181 19.59 5.09 5.10
C TYR A 181 19.26 4.09 6.21
N SER A 182 18.96 4.61 7.40
CA SER A 182 18.58 3.88 8.61
C SER A 182 17.24 4.38 9.16
#